data_AF-D2B5L4-F1
#
_entry.id   AF-D2B5L4-F1
#
_cell.length_a   1.000
_cell.length_b   1.000
_cell.length_c   1.000
_cell.angle_alpha   90.00
_cell.angle_beta   90.00
_cell.angle_gamma   90.00
#
_symmetry.space_group_name_H-M   'P 1'
#
loop_
_entity.id
_entity.type
_entity.pdbx_description
1 polymer ?
#
loop_
_entity_poly.entity_id
_entity_poly.type
_entity_poly.pdbx_seq_one_letter_code
_entity_poly.pdbx_strand_id
1 'polypeptide(L)'
;MLERQITDMLETDSAADALRTPTGVWTGRVHHDDRTGSFTVSFAPDGTVALRTPRSVGTGVWSAGRPGRFSYELTETLTPAAGRSGRAQIHVEAHLEGAVYRGIGTIRGETPGGVLVRTVTPAEFSADRLAGGQAAWHDVVSLAAPIRGRTLYPGDEGFEEACSGWLLTVEHRPAAVVVAAGADDVAAAVRFAAETGRPVAVQSTGHGKSVPADGAVFIATGELRELSVDPRAGTARIGAGLRWDEVLAAAAEHGLAPLCGSSGQVGVMGYLTGGGLPLACRTYGFAADYVRSLDIVTADGLLRTVSPAQEPDLFWAVRGGKSNFGVVVAAEIELLPLRTVYGGELHYPGEDPGHAAHVLGSYLAWVKEQPEEMSSSVTLLRLPDVPQLPEEFRGRSFVQFRVVYTGDEEQGARLMEPLRALGPEKDTCGAMPYTQITEIYQDPKNPVMVHLRSALLHELDDEAVEELVSFIDPSTPEGTFPGIELRHLGGALNRPPGRSHAVSTQGAAFHLWMRMPAPARRAADEVLERLRRWDTGAMLPGFLFDHDSAPERVRRAYTEADYRRLAALKAEYDPDHLFRVNHTIPPVSNGERTRS
;
A
#
# COMPACT_ATOMS: atom_id res chain seq x y z
N MET A 1 32.82 64.01 7.20
CA MET A 1 32.63 63.24 5.95
C MET A 1 31.75 62.00 6.12
N LEU A 2 31.27 61.70 7.33
CA LEU A 2 30.36 60.59 7.64
C LEU A 2 28.86 61.01 7.65
N GLU A 3 28.56 62.30 7.48
CA GLU A 3 27.17 62.81 7.48
C GLU A 3 26.58 63.02 6.08
N ARG A 4 27.36 62.83 5.01
CA ARG A 4 26.86 62.90 3.62
C ARG A 4 26.57 61.53 2.97
N GLN A 5 26.82 60.43 3.69
CA GLN A 5 26.46 59.07 3.26
C GLN A 5 25.20 58.52 3.94
N ILE A 6 24.60 59.26 4.87
CA ILE A 6 23.34 58.88 5.55
C ILE A 6 22.11 59.47 4.82
N THR A 7 22.30 60.47 3.97
CA THR A 7 21.21 61.08 3.19
C THR A 7 20.96 60.39 1.84
N ASP A 8 21.99 59.76 1.24
CA ASP A 8 21.82 58.94 0.02
C ASP A 8 21.38 57.49 0.29
N MET A 9 21.11 57.13 1.56
CA MET A 9 20.59 55.83 2.00
C MET A 9 19.11 55.89 2.44
N LEU A 10 18.46 57.05 2.26
CA LEU A 10 17.03 57.28 2.55
C LEU A 10 16.19 57.58 1.30
N GLU A 11 16.79 57.55 0.11
CA GLU A 11 16.09 57.62 -1.18
C GLU A 11 16.60 56.51 -2.10
N THR A 12 16.29 55.25 -1.76
CA THR A 12 16.17 54.10 -2.68
C THR A 12 15.64 52.87 -1.92
N ASP A 13 14.55 53.06 -1.18
CA ASP A 13 13.77 51.96 -0.62
C ASP A 13 12.27 52.23 -0.86
N SER A 14 11.87 52.22 -2.14
CA SER A 14 10.47 52.04 -2.54
C SER A 14 10.34 51.35 -3.89
N ALA A 15 11.34 50.54 -4.26
CA ALA A 15 11.17 49.54 -5.30
C ALA A 15 10.29 48.41 -4.75
N ALA A 16 8.99 48.59 -4.92
CA ALA A 16 7.96 47.56 -4.92
C ALA A 16 8.00 46.60 -3.71
N ASP A 17 7.26 46.97 -2.66
CA ASP A 17 6.49 46.00 -1.87
C ASP A 17 5.57 45.25 -2.85
N ALA A 18 6.11 44.23 -3.51
CA ALA A 18 5.38 43.33 -4.38
C ALA A 18 4.45 42.49 -3.49
N LEU A 19 3.28 43.08 -3.23
CA LEU A 19 1.97 42.46 -3.24
C LEU A 19 2.03 40.93 -3.08
N ARG A 20 1.86 40.42 -1.85
CA ARG A 20 1.55 39.00 -1.67
C ARG A 20 0.10 38.76 -2.11
N THR A 21 -0.05 38.47 -3.39
CA THR A 21 -1.17 37.76 -4.01
C THR A 21 -1.60 36.61 -3.09
N PRO A 22 -2.88 36.49 -2.67
CA PRO A 22 -3.34 35.31 -1.95
C PRO A 22 -3.10 34.12 -2.88
N THR A 23 -2.10 33.31 -2.54
CA THR A 23 -1.65 32.17 -3.31
C THR A 23 -1.62 30.99 -2.36
N GLY A 24 -2.22 29.86 -2.75
CA GLY A 24 -2.31 28.67 -1.91
C GLY A 24 -3.73 28.27 -1.50
N VAL A 25 -3.80 27.30 -0.58
CA VAL A 25 -5.04 26.65 -0.11
C VAL A 25 -5.44 27.22 1.25
N TRP A 26 -6.70 27.64 1.37
CA TRP A 26 -7.28 28.33 2.51
C TRP A 26 -8.44 27.50 3.04
N THR A 27 -8.48 27.21 4.35
CA THR A 27 -9.57 26.42 4.96
C THR A 27 -10.36 27.25 5.95
N GLY A 28 -11.70 27.12 5.96
CA GLY A 28 -12.56 27.86 6.90
C GLY A 28 -13.93 27.24 7.17
N ARG A 29 -14.86 28.04 7.74
CA ARG A 29 -16.22 27.60 8.11
C ARG A 29 -17.32 28.42 7.41
N VAL A 30 -18.14 27.79 6.57
CA VAL A 30 -19.35 28.37 5.97
C VAL A 30 -20.56 28.13 6.88
N HIS A 31 -21.44 29.14 7.02
CA HIS A 31 -22.72 28.97 7.70
C HIS A 31 -23.89 29.00 6.68
N HIS A 32 -24.74 27.98 6.70
CA HIS A 32 -25.90 27.86 5.82
C HIS A 32 -27.11 27.34 6.60
N ASP A 33 -28.22 28.08 6.61
CA ASP A 33 -29.49 27.72 7.26
C ASP A 33 -29.30 27.08 8.65
N ASP A 34 -28.66 27.84 9.57
CA ASP A 34 -28.34 27.46 10.95
C ASP A 34 -27.32 26.31 11.14
N ARG A 35 -26.61 25.90 10.08
CA ARG A 35 -25.56 24.86 10.14
C ARG A 35 -24.21 25.41 9.74
N THR A 36 -23.16 24.91 10.36
CA THR A 36 -21.76 25.26 10.07
C THR A 36 -21.09 24.10 9.34
N GLY A 37 -20.51 24.34 8.17
CA GLY A 37 -19.72 23.37 7.40
C GLY A 37 -18.31 23.89 7.14
N SER A 38 -17.33 23.02 6.92
CA SER A 38 -15.99 23.42 6.48
C SER A 38 -15.99 23.87 5.02
N PHE A 39 -14.98 24.60 4.58
CA PHE A 39 -14.70 24.83 3.17
C PHE A 39 -13.19 24.93 2.92
N THR A 40 -12.81 24.70 1.67
CA THR A 40 -11.46 24.90 1.15
C THR A 40 -11.53 25.84 -0.04
N VAL A 41 -10.74 26.92 -0.07
CA VAL A 41 -10.57 27.80 -1.22
C VAL A 41 -9.13 27.77 -1.69
N SER A 42 -8.89 27.59 -2.99
CA SER A 42 -7.56 27.71 -3.58
C SER A 42 -7.51 28.92 -4.51
N PHE A 43 -6.47 29.74 -4.39
CA PHE A 43 -6.28 30.97 -5.19
C PHE A 43 -5.02 30.87 -6.06
N ALA A 44 -5.15 30.63 -7.35
CA ALA A 44 -4.05 30.51 -8.30
C ALA A 44 -3.40 31.86 -8.67
N PRO A 45 -2.11 31.89 -9.08
CA PRO A 45 -1.42 33.12 -9.46
C PRO A 45 -2.01 33.78 -10.70
N ASP A 46 -2.68 33.00 -11.55
CA ASP A 46 -3.32 33.43 -12.78
C ASP A 46 -4.69 34.10 -12.56
N GLY A 47 -5.11 34.26 -11.31
CA GLY A 47 -6.41 34.83 -10.96
C GLY A 47 -7.51 33.78 -10.77
N THR A 48 -7.24 32.48 -10.93
CA THR A 48 -8.27 31.45 -10.73
C THR A 48 -8.57 31.24 -9.25
N VAL A 49 -9.85 31.14 -8.87
CA VAL A 49 -10.26 30.69 -7.54
C VAL A 49 -11.09 29.42 -7.66
N ALA A 50 -10.92 28.50 -6.70
CA ALA A 50 -11.78 27.33 -6.57
C ALA A 50 -12.23 27.17 -5.12
N LEU A 51 -13.54 27.17 -4.86
CA LEU A 51 -14.16 26.86 -3.57
C LEU A 51 -14.64 25.41 -3.58
N ARG A 52 -14.41 24.73 -2.48
CA ARG A 52 -15.04 23.46 -2.16
C ARG A 52 -15.71 23.53 -0.78
N THR A 53 -16.94 23.07 -0.70
CA THR A 53 -17.65 22.78 0.55
C THR A 53 -18.04 21.29 0.58
N PRO A 54 -18.52 20.74 1.71
CA PRO A 54 -19.06 19.37 1.76
C PRO A 54 -20.19 19.07 0.76
N ARG A 55 -20.83 20.09 0.16
CA ARG A 55 -22.01 19.92 -0.70
C ARG A 55 -21.92 20.61 -2.06
N SER A 56 -20.83 21.31 -2.33
CA SER A 56 -20.71 22.13 -3.52
C SER A 56 -19.26 22.36 -3.89
N VAL A 57 -19.03 22.55 -5.19
CA VAL A 57 -17.79 23.08 -5.71
C VAL A 57 -18.12 24.24 -6.62
N GLY A 58 -17.30 25.26 -6.56
CA GLY A 58 -17.38 26.42 -7.43
C GLY A 58 -16.01 26.83 -7.91
N THR A 59 -15.98 27.35 -9.11
CA THR A 59 -14.79 27.99 -9.69
C THR A 59 -15.11 29.44 -10.01
N GLY A 60 -14.05 30.22 -10.13
CA GLY A 60 -14.17 31.65 -10.16
C GLY A 60 -12.91 32.37 -10.59
N VAL A 61 -13.00 33.69 -10.63
CA VAL A 61 -11.84 34.57 -10.83
C VAL A 61 -11.72 35.48 -9.62
N TRP A 62 -10.50 35.65 -9.12
CA TRP A 62 -10.18 36.63 -8.10
C TRP A 62 -9.36 37.78 -8.70
N SER A 63 -9.50 38.97 -8.13
CA SER A 63 -8.73 40.15 -8.50
C SER A 63 -8.21 40.86 -7.25
N ALA A 64 -6.98 41.36 -7.34
CA ALA A 64 -6.38 42.16 -6.30
C ALA A 64 -7.02 43.56 -6.27
N GLY A 65 -7.52 43.97 -5.10
CA GLY A 65 -7.98 45.34 -4.85
C GLY A 65 -6.85 46.20 -4.24
N ARG A 66 -7.21 47.04 -3.25
CA ARG A 66 -6.22 47.77 -2.42
C ARG A 66 -5.39 46.81 -1.56
N PRO A 67 -4.23 47.22 -1.02
CA PRO A 67 -3.40 46.35 -0.18
C PRO A 67 -4.22 45.65 0.93
N GLY A 68 -4.13 44.32 1.00
CA GLY A 68 -4.87 43.49 1.97
C GLY A 68 -6.31 43.14 1.58
N ARG A 69 -6.82 43.60 0.43
CA ARG A 69 -8.17 43.33 -0.06
C ARG A 69 -8.16 42.58 -1.38
N PHE A 70 -8.94 41.52 -1.48
CA PHE A 70 -9.20 40.81 -2.73
C PHE A 70 -10.70 40.59 -2.91
N SER A 71 -11.13 40.50 -4.17
CA SER A 71 -12.50 40.15 -4.55
C SER A 71 -12.48 38.89 -5.39
N TYR A 72 -13.46 38.01 -5.21
CA TYR A 72 -13.61 36.83 -6.07
C TYR A 72 -15.07 36.66 -6.49
N GLU A 73 -15.25 36.17 -7.71
CA GLU A 73 -16.54 35.81 -8.28
C GLU A 73 -16.63 34.29 -8.33
N LEU A 74 -17.61 33.68 -7.66
CA LEU A 74 -17.76 32.24 -7.56
C LEU A 74 -19.11 31.78 -8.14
N THR A 75 -19.10 30.73 -8.95
CA THR A 75 -20.32 30.02 -9.35
C THR A 75 -20.44 28.73 -8.55
N GLU A 76 -21.45 28.61 -7.69
CA GLU A 76 -21.69 27.44 -6.84
C GLU A 76 -22.97 26.72 -7.26
N THR A 77 -22.91 25.39 -7.47
CA THR A 77 -24.11 24.58 -7.67
C THR A 77 -24.58 24.04 -6.31
N LEU A 78 -25.66 24.61 -5.78
CA LEU A 78 -26.32 24.12 -4.57
C LEU A 78 -27.48 23.20 -4.96
N THR A 79 -27.54 22.01 -4.37
CA THR A 79 -28.73 21.14 -4.44
C THR A 79 -29.56 21.34 -3.16
N PRO A 80 -30.59 22.21 -3.15
CA PRO A 80 -31.45 22.35 -1.97
C PRO A 80 -32.32 21.11 -1.78
N ALA A 81 -32.69 20.83 -0.53
CA ALA A 81 -33.83 19.95 -0.25
C ALA A 81 -35.09 20.56 -0.91
N ALA A 82 -35.91 19.71 -1.52
CA ALA A 82 -37.01 20.11 -2.40
C ALA A 82 -37.83 21.33 -1.93
N GLY A 83 -37.90 22.37 -2.78
CA GLY A 83 -38.95 23.39 -2.74
C GLY A 83 -38.78 24.60 -1.81
N ARG A 84 -37.57 24.94 -1.33
CA ARG A 84 -37.34 26.15 -0.51
C ARG A 84 -36.36 27.13 -1.15
N SER A 85 -36.67 28.43 -1.03
CA SER A 85 -35.71 29.53 -1.17
C SER A 85 -34.87 29.62 0.11
N GLY A 86 -33.56 29.82 -0.03
CA GLY A 86 -32.61 29.82 1.09
C GLY A 86 -31.67 31.02 1.05
N ARG A 87 -31.20 31.47 2.21
CA ARG A 87 -30.24 32.57 2.33
C ARG A 87 -28.99 32.07 3.06
N ALA A 88 -27.86 32.02 2.35
CA ALA A 88 -26.59 31.60 2.94
C ALA A 88 -25.76 32.81 3.42
N GLN A 89 -25.16 32.73 4.61
CA GLN A 89 -24.17 33.70 5.06
C GLN A 89 -22.82 33.02 5.19
N ILE A 90 -21.94 33.29 4.22
CA ILE A 90 -20.61 32.71 4.22
C ILE A 90 -19.68 33.57 5.09
N HIS A 91 -19.44 33.10 6.31
CA HIS A 91 -18.26 33.54 7.04
C HIS A 91 -17.03 32.86 6.43
N VAL A 92 -15.96 33.61 6.20
CA VAL A 92 -14.69 33.06 5.74
C VAL A 92 -13.68 33.39 6.83
N GLU A 93 -13.39 32.40 7.66
CA GLU A 93 -12.24 32.44 8.56
C GLU A 93 -11.19 31.50 7.97
N ALA A 94 -10.13 32.06 7.41
CA ALA A 94 -9.08 31.30 6.76
C ALA A 94 -7.80 31.33 7.60
N HIS A 95 -7.19 30.15 7.75
CA HIS A 95 -5.94 29.97 8.47
C HIS A 95 -4.83 29.63 7.45
N LEU A 96 -3.74 30.40 7.46
CA LEU A 96 -2.58 30.17 6.59
C LEU A 96 -1.30 30.41 7.40
N GLU A 97 -0.44 29.39 7.51
CA GLU A 97 0.89 29.51 8.14
C GLU A 97 0.88 30.20 9.52
N GLY A 98 -0.17 29.95 10.34
CA GLY A 98 -0.32 30.54 11.67
C GLY A 98 -0.97 31.94 11.71
N ALA A 99 -1.31 32.52 10.56
CA ALA A 99 -2.08 33.76 10.45
C ALA A 99 -3.58 33.48 10.28
N VAL A 100 -4.41 34.31 10.92
CA VAL A 100 -5.87 34.25 10.84
C VAL A 100 -6.38 35.39 9.98
N TYR A 101 -6.96 35.06 8.83
CA TYR A 101 -7.64 36.00 7.94
C TYR A 101 -9.15 35.89 8.19
N ARG A 102 -9.80 37.00 8.53
CA ARG A 102 -11.25 37.06 8.76
C ARG A 102 -11.93 37.97 7.76
N GLY A 103 -12.99 37.50 7.14
CA GLY A 103 -13.91 38.33 6.38
C GLY A 103 -15.31 37.75 6.33
N ILE A 104 -16.27 38.63 6.04
CA ILE A 104 -17.70 38.33 6.08
C ILE A 104 -18.26 38.58 4.68
N GLY A 105 -18.75 37.52 4.03
CA GLY A 105 -19.53 37.60 2.80
C GLY A 105 -21.00 37.26 3.08
N THR A 106 -21.95 38.02 2.55
CA THR A 106 -23.38 37.67 2.63
C THR A 106 -23.87 37.25 1.26
N ILE A 107 -24.49 36.07 1.17
CA ILE A 107 -25.14 35.58 -0.05
C ILE A 107 -26.67 35.72 0.11
N ARG A 108 -27.35 36.11 -0.97
CA ARG A 108 -28.82 36.12 -1.06
C ARG A 108 -29.21 35.55 -2.42
N GLY A 109 -30.04 34.51 -2.43
CA GLY A 109 -30.56 33.91 -3.67
C GLY A 109 -32.02 33.47 -3.54
N GLU A 110 -32.77 33.55 -4.63
CA GLU A 110 -34.10 32.94 -4.79
C GLU A 110 -34.02 31.83 -5.84
N THR A 111 -34.77 30.75 -5.64
CA THR A 111 -34.70 29.53 -6.45
C THR A 111 -35.98 29.28 -7.25
N PRO A 112 -35.97 29.49 -8.58
CA PRO A 112 -36.82 28.76 -9.49
C PRO A 112 -35.97 27.74 -10.29
N GLY A 113 -36.13 26.44 -10.03
CA GLY A 113 -35.64 25.39 -10.94
C GLY A 113 -34.28 24.75 -10.66
N GLY A 114 -33.68 24.91 -9.48
CA GLY A 114 -32.61 24.01 -9.01
C GLY A 114 -31.21 24.23 -9.62
N VAL A 115 -30.96 25.34 -10.32
CA VAL A 115 -29.59 25.76 -10.69
C VAL A 115 -29.40 27.19 -10.21
N LEU A 116 -28.52 27.37 -9.23
CA LEU A 116 -28.08 28.70 -8.80
C LEU A 116 -26.85 29.09 -9.64
N VAL A 117 -26.96 30.15 -10.42
CA VAL A 117 -25.79 30.80 -11.05
C VAL A 117 -25.78 32.25 -10.58
N ARG A 118 -24.90 32.64 -9.65
CA ARG A 118 -24.50 34.06 -9.57
C ARG A 118 -23.28 34.44 -8.72
N THR A 119 -22.57 35.42 -9.29
CA THR A 119 -21.60 36.42 -8.82
C THR A 119 -21.73 36.96 -7.40
N VAL A 120 -20.64 36.87 -6.63
CA VAL A 120 -20.43 37.54 -5.34
C VAL A 120 -19.86 38.95 -5.58
N THR A 121 -20.46 39.98 -4.98
CA THR A 121 -19.93 41.36 -4.90
C THR A 121 -19.05 41.51 -3.64
N PRO A 122 -18.04 42.40 -3.61
CA PRO A 122 -16.78 42.21 -2.87
C PRO A 122 -16.94 42.20 -1.33
N ALA A 123 -16.31 41.21 -0.68
CA ALA A 123 -16.04 41.23 0.75
C ALA A 123 -14.64 41.83 0.97
N GLU A 124 -14.52 42.84 1.83
CA GLU A 124 -13.24 43.48 2.17
C GLU A 124 -12.57 42.70 3.31
N PHE A 125 -11.34 42.23 3.10
CA PHE A 125 -10.51 41.59 4.13
C PHE A 125 -9.42 42.58 4.62
N SER A 126 -8.92 42.39 5.85
CA SER A 126 -7.74 43.09 6.37
C SER A 126 -6.81 42.10 7.07
N ALA A 127 -5.51 42.18 6.79
CA ALA A 127 -4.49 41.27 7.30
C ALA A 127 -3.68 41.91 8.44
N ASP A 128 -3.34 41.13 9.47
CA ASP A 128 -2.21 41.40 10.37
C ASP A 128 -1.01 40.52 9.96
N ARG A 129 0.19 41.14 9.83
CA ARG A 129 1.53 40.63 9.37
C ARG A 129 1.96 39.27 9.95
N LEU A 130 2.97 38.52 9.48
CA LEU A 130 3.75 38.25 8.23
C LEU A 130 4.75 37.15 8.65
N ALA A 131 4.87 36.04 7.91
CA ALA A 131 6.11 35.23 7.80
C ALA A 131 6.03 34.43 6.48
N GLY A 132 7.17 34.05 5.92
CA GLY A 132 7.27 33.42 4.60
C GLY A 132 7.38 31.91 4.67
N GLY A 133 6.39 31.23 4.10
CA GLY A 133 6.52 29.92 3.48
C GLY A 133 5.96 29.96 2.05
N GLN A 134 6.39 29.00 1.23
CA GLN A 134 5.99 28.88 -0.17
C GLN A 134 4.79 27.92 -0.22
N ALA A 135 3.59 28.43 -0.49
CA ALA A 135 2.37 27.63 -0.52
C ALA A 135 2.39 26.60 -1.67
N ALA A 136 2.12 25.34 -1.35
CA ALA A 136 1.95 24.29 -2.35
C ALA A 136 0.56 24.40 -3.01
N TRP A 137 0.57 24.46 -4.34
CA TRP A 137 -0.62 24.47 -5.19
C TRP A 137 -1.33 23.13 -5.15
N HIS A 138 -2.64 23.13 -4.90
CA HIS A 138 -3.47 21.93 -5.06
C HIS A 138 -4.56 22.23 -6.08
N ASP A 139 -4.63 21.43 -7.14
CA ASP A 139 -5.81 21.40 -8.00
C ASP A 139 -7.03 21.04 -7.15
N VAL A 140 -8.05 21.89 -7.15
CA VAL A 140 -9.33 21.55 -6.49
C VAL A 140 -10.08 20.59 -7.39
N VAL A 141 -9.99 19.32 -7.03
CA VAL A 141 -10.72 18.23 -7.67
C VAL A 141 -12.10 18.12 -7.00
N SER A 142 -13.14 17.78 -7.75
CA SER A 142 -14.49 17.57 -7.20
C SER A 142 -15.19 16.40 -7.84
N LEU A 143 -15.32 15.32 -7.09
CA LEU A 143 -16.17 14.20 -7.46
C LEU A 143 -17.64 14.57 -7.23
N ALA A 144 -18.35 14.92 -8.30
CA ALA A 144 -19.78 15.26 -8.26
C ALA A 144 -20.70 14.01 -8.23
N ALA A 145 -20.14 12.82 -8.40
CA ALA A 145 -20.88 11.57 -8.39
C ALA A 145 -21.43 11.26 -6.98
N PRO A 146 -22.63 10.67 -6.86
CA PRO A 146 -23.16 10.24 -5.58
C PRO A 146 -22.31 9.07 -5.04
N ILE A 147 -21.47 9.35 -4.04
CA ILE A 147 -20.70 8.37 -3.27
C ILE A 147 -21.48 8.04 -1.99
N ARG A 148 -21.70 6.75 -1.73
CA ARG A 148 -22.34 6.27 -0.50
C ARG A 148 -21.40 6.36 0.70
N GLY A 149 -20.12 6.07 0.49
CA GLY A 149 -19.05 6.24 1.46
C GLY A 149 -18.66 7.70 1.64
N ARG A 150 -17.36 7.97 1.82
CA ARG A 150 -16.83 9.31 2.07
C ARG A 150 -15.90 9.74 0.95
N THR A 151 -15.98 11.02 0.57
CA THR A 151 -14.96 11.66 -0.27
C THR A 151 -14.22 12.71 0.56
N LEU A 152 -12.93 12.50 0.75
CA LEU A 152 -12.03 13.34 1.57
C LEU A 152 -10.98 13.97 0.67
N TYR A 153 -10.55 15.17 1.04
CA TYR A 153 -9.54 15.92 0.30
C TYR A 153 -8.53 16.51 1.29
N PRO A 154 -7.37 17.01 0.83
CA PRO A 154 -6.37 17.57 1.72
C PRO A 154 -6.97 18.61 2.69
N GLY A 155 -6.73 18.40 3.99
CA GLY A 155 -7.27 19.22 5.08
C GLY A 155 -8.59 18.72 5.69
N ASP A 156 -9.28 17.78 5.06
CA ASP A 156 -10.48 17.16 5.65
C ASP A 156 -10.08 16.23 6.83
N GLU A 157 -10.93 16.18 7.86
CA GLU A 157 -10.75 15.25 8.98
C GLU A 157 -10.77 13.78 8.50
N GLY A 158 -9.74 13.02 8.90
CA GLY A 158 -9.55 11.62 8.51
C GLY A 158 -8.88 11.41 7.13
N PHE A 159 -8.49 12.48 6.42
CA PHE A 159 -7.77 12.35 5.14
C PHE A 159 -6.43 11.62 5.30
N GLU A 160 -5.61 12.06 6.28
CA GLU A 160 -4.30 11.44 6.52
C GLU A 160 -4.43 9.98 6.98
N GLU A 161 -5.39 9.69 7.86
CA GLU A 161 -5.67 8.34 8.33
C GLU A 161 -6.07 7.42 7.17
N ALA A 162 -6.94 7.88 6.27
CA ALA A 162 -7.39 7.09 5.12
C ALA A 162 -6.27 6.84 4.09
N CYS A 163 -5.27 7.72 4.01
CA CYS A 163 -4.08 7.54 3.16
C CYS A 163 -2.97 6.73 3.85
N SER A 164 -2.96 6.68 5.18
CA SER A 164 -1.96 5.96 5.96
C SER A 164 -2.11 4.45 5.81
N GLY A 165 -1.11 3.70 6.27
CA GLY A 165 -1.10 2.24 6.18
C GLY A 165 0.04 1.64 6.98
N TRP A 166 0.22 0.32 6.84
CA TRP A 166 1.23 -0.42 7.60
C TRP A 166 2.66 0.01 7.26
N LEU A 167 2.99 0.18 5.98
CA LEU A 167 4.30 0.68 5.58
C LEU A 167 4.31 2.21 5.59
N LEU A 168 5.18 2.80 6.41
CA LEU A 168 5.26 4.25 6.61
C LEU A 168 6.37 4.93 5.77
N THR A 169 7.21 4.16 5.08
CA THR A 169 8.29 4.69 4.23
C THR A 169 7.82 5.25 2.89
N VAL A 170 6.56 5.01 2.52
CA VAL A 170 5.92 5.60 1.33
C VAL A 170 4.74 6.46 1.80
N GLU A 171 4.87 7.77 1.57
CA GLU A 171 3.85 8.77 1.86
C GLU A 171 2.97 9.00 0.62
N HIS A 172 1.66 9.13 0.84
CA HIS A 172 0.69 9.39 -0.22
C HIS A 172 0.15 10.81 -0.11
N ARG A 173 0.16 11.57 -1.21
CA ARG A 173 -0.45 12.91 -1.30
C ARG A 173 -1.48 12.98 -2.44
N PRO A 174 -2.59 12.22 -2.34
CA PRO A 174 -3.59 12.18 -3.40
C PRO A 174 -4.37 13.49 -3.51
N ALA A 175 -4.96 13.73 -4.67
CA ALA A 175 -5.84 14.88 -4.88
C ALA A 175 -7.21 14.70 -4.19
N ALA A 176 -7.67 13.45 -4.10
CA ALA A 176 -8.88 13.08 -3.40
C ALA A 176 -8.79 11.64 -2.90
N VAL A 177 -9.48 11.34 -1.81
CA VAL A 177 -9.65 10.00 -1.25
C VAL A 177 -11.13 9.63 -1.30
N VAL A 178 -11.44 8.46 -1.85
CA VAL A 178 -12.75 7.84 -1.79
C VAL A 178 -12.65 6.65 -0.83
N VAL A 179 -13.23 6.81 0.36
CA VAL A 179 -13.45 5.69 1.30
C VAL A 179 -14.71 4.98 0.82
N ALA A 180 -14.52 3.90 0.06
CA ALA A 180 -15.58 3.25 -0.69
C ALA A 180 -16.44 2.35 0.22
N ALA A 181 -17.75 2.57 0.25
CA ALA A 181 -18.70 1.73 0.99
C ALA A 181 -19.27 0.58 0.14
N GLY A 182 -18.92 0.51 -1.15
CA GLY A 182 -19.36 -0.54 -2.06
C GLY A 182 -18.73 -0.42 -3.44
N ALA A 183 -19.01 -1.41 -4.30
CA ALA A 183 -18.47 -1.45 -5.66
C ALA A 183 -18.88 -0.24 -6.53
N ASP A 184 -20.08 0.32 -6.32
CA ASP A 184 -20.54 1.50 -7.06
C ASP A 184 -19.70 2.75 -6.76
N ASP A 185 -19.24 2.91 -5.51
CA ASP A 185 -18.37 4.02 -5.12
C ASP A 185 -17.00 3.89 -5.81
N VAL A 186 -16.46 2.67 -5.86
CA VAL A 186 -15.22 2.36 -6.58
C VAL A 186 -15.39 2.67 -8.08
N ALA A 187 -16.49 2.22 -8.68
CA ALA A 187 -16.82 2.47 -10.07
C ALA A 187 -16.94 3.97 -10.38
N ALA A 188 -17.60 4.74 -9.51
CA ALA A 188 -17.70 6.19 -9.63
C ALA A 188 -16.34 6.88 -9.49
N ALA A 189 -15.49 6.44 -8.56
CA ALA A 189 -14.14 6.98 -8.38
C ALA A 189 -13.25 6.70 -9.61
N VAL A 190 -13.33 5.50 -10.19
CA VAL A 190 -12.56 5.14 -11.38
C VAL A 190 -13.02 5.94 -12.60
N ARG A 191 -14.33 6.07 -12.85
CA ARG A 191 -14.84 6.91 -13.95
C ARG A 191 -14.38 8.35 -13.82
N PHE A 192 -14.44 8.90 -12.60
CA PHE A 192 -13.97 10.24 -12.34
C PHE A 192 -12.46 10.41 -12.56
N ALA A 193 -11.66 9.43 -12.16
CA ALA A 193 -10.23 9.43 -12.44
C ALA A 193 -9.97 9.44 -13.95
N ALA A 194 -10.71 8.64 -14.73
CA ALA A 194 -10.63 8.63 -16.18
C ALA A 194 -11.05 9.98 -16.80
N GLU A 195 -12.20 10.52 -16.40
CA GLU A 195 -12.72 11.83 -16.85
C GLU A 195 -11.75 12.99 -16.58
N THR A 196 -10.98 12.91 -15.49
CA THR A 196 -10.02 13.94 -15.07
C THR A 196 -8.56 13.65 -15.45
N GLY A 197 -8.30 12.52 -16.14
CA GLY A 197 -6.94 12.10 -16.51
C GLY A 197 -6.03 11.77 -15.33
N ARG A 198 -6.59 11.53 -14.14
CA ARG A 198 -5.84 11.29 -12.90
C ARG A 198 -5.53 9.81 -12.70
N PRO A 199 -4.34 9.44 -12.21
CA PRO A 199 -4.07 8.06 -11.84
C PRO A 199 -5.04 7.56 -10.75
N VAL A 200 -5.31 6.26 -10.75
CA VAL A 200 -5.99 5.59 -9.63
C VAL A 200 -4.95 4.94 -8.73
N ALA A 201 -5.04 5.23 -7.44
CA ALA A 201 -4.35 4.52 -6.37
C ALA A 201 -5.38 3.72 -5.57
N VAL A 202 -5.01 2.53 -5.11
CA VAL A 202 -5.90 1.69 -4.29
C VAL A 202 -5.14 1.15 -3.09
N GLN A 203 -5.78 1.19 -1.93
CA GLN A 203 -5.20 0.66 -0.71
C GLN A 203 -6.24 -0.01 0.18
N SER A 204 -5.80 -1.10 0.82
CA SER A 204 -6.47 -1.72 1.96
C SER A 204 -5.64 -1.44 3.23
N THR A 205 -4.67 -2.30 3.55
CA THR A 205 -3.87 -2.15 4.79
C THR A 205 -2.52 -1.46 4.61
N GLY A 206 -2.10 -1.17 3.39
CA GLY A 206 -0.82 -0.50 3.10
C GLY A 206 0.44 -1.34 3.31
N HIS A 207 0.34 -2.67 3.35
CA HIS A 207 1.50 -3.57 3.38
C HIS A 207 2.27 -3.63 2.05
N GLY A 208 1.59 -3.36 0.94
CA GLY A 208 2.15 -3.42 -0.43
C GLY A 208 2.34 -2.05 -1.08
N LYS A 209 2.53 -0.98 -0.29
CA LYS A 209 2.80 0.35 -0.84
C LYS A 209 4.04 0.31 -1.73
N SER A 210 3.96 0.97 -2.88
CA SER A 210 4.97 0.93 -3.93
C SER A 210 5.47 2.35 -4.24
N VAL A 211 4.65 3.15 -4.92
CA VAL A 211 4.97 4.54 -5.28
C VAL A 211 4.02 5.52 -4.58
N PRO A 212 4.45 6.78 -4.36
CA PRO A 212 3.56 7.84 -3.89
C PRO A 212 2.33 8.01 -4.79
N ALA A 213 1.20 8.35 -4.18
CA ALA A 213 -0.08 8.50 -4.88
C ALA A 213 -0.35 9.97 -5.25
N ASP A 214 0.70 10.70 -5.63
CA ASP A 214 0.66 12.15 -5.75
C ASP A 214 -0.31 12.59 -6.85
N GLY A 215 -1.30 13.42 -6.48
CA GLY A 215 -2.33 13.91 -7.40
C GLY A 215 -3.32 12.84 -7.91
N ALA A 216 -3.25 11.62 -7.40
CA ALA A 216 -4.13 10.52 -7.79
C ALA A 216 -5.53 10.63 -7.15
N VAL A 217 -6.49 9.89 -7.71
CA VAL A 217 -7.72 9.51 -7.01
C VAL A 217 -7.41 8.26 -6.19
N PHE A 218 -7.43 8.38 -4.88
CA PHE A 218 -7.08 7.31 -3.95
C PHE A 218 -8.32 6.59 -3.46
N ILE A 219 -8.40 5.28 -3.67
CA ILE A 219 -9.54 4.45 -3.28
C ILE A 219 -9.14 3.64 -2.05
N ALA A 220 -9.70 4.01 -0.90
CA ALA A 220 -9.56 3.27 0.34
C ALA A 220 -10.67 2.22 0.44
N THR A 221 -10.28 0.96 0.55
CA THR A 221 -11.20 -0.21 0.49
C THR A 221 -11.60 -0.76 1.85
N GLY A 222 -11.17 -0.12 2.95
CA GLY A 222 -11.34 -0.62 4.33
C GLY A 222 -12.80 -0.91 4.74
N GLU A 223 -13.77 -0.22 4.14
CA GLU A 223 -15.20 -0.42 4.43
C GLU A 223 -15.86 -1.54 3.59
N LEU A 224 -15.13 -2.15 2.65
CA LEU A 224 -15.59 -3.31 1.87
C LEU A 224 -15.45 -4.60 2.70
N ARG A 225 -16.28 -4.75 3.74
CA ARG A 225 -16.14 -5.77 4.80
C ARG A 225 -17.02 -7.02 4.65
N GLU A 226 -17.46 -7.34 3.44
CA GLU A 226 -18.23 -8.56 3.18
C GLU A 226 -17.44 -9.81 3.60
N LEU A 227 -18.02 -10.68 4.43
CA LEU A 227 -17.44 -11.97 4.80
C LEU A 227 -18.55 -13.01 4.93
N SER A 228 -18.47 -14.09 4.16
CA SER A 228 -19.29 -15.28 4.38
C SER A 228 -18.50 -16.54 4.09
N VAL A 229 -18.72 -17.57 4.90
CA VAL A 229 -18.09 -18.89 4.76
C VAL A 229 -19.19 -19.90 4.44
N ASP A 230 -19.02 -20.65 3.35
CA ASP A 230 -19.85 -21.82 3.07
C ASP A 230 -19.08 -23.10 3.47
N PRO A 231 -19.39 -23.68 4.64
CA PRO A 231 -18.69 -24.87 5.12
C PRO A 231 -19.01 -26.13 4.29
N ARG A 232 -20.12 -26.15 3.54
CA ARG A 232 -20.47 -27.29 2.68
C ARG A 232 -19.71 -27.24 1.37
N ALA A 233 -19.60 -26.04 0.78
CA ALA A 233 -18.84 -25.83 -0.45
C ALA A 233 -17.32 -25.70 -0.21
N GLY A 234 -16.90 -25.48 1.04
CA GLY A 234 -15.51 -25.25 1.42
C GLY A 234 -14.99 -23.94 0.85
N THR A 235 -15.77 -22.86 0.94
CA THR A 235 -15.40 -21.55 0.39
C THR A 235 -15.60 -20.40 1.35
N ALA A 236 -14.91 -19.30 1.06
CA ALA A 236 -15.20 -18.00 1.64
C ALA A 236 -15.36 -16.95 0.55
N ARG A 237 -16.35 -16.07 0.73
CA ARG A 237 -16.53 -14.84 -0.01
C ARG A 237 -16.05 -13.68 0.85
N ILE A 238 -15.07 -12.93 0.35
CA ILE A 238 -14.26 -11.99 1.13
C ILE A 238 -14.22 -10.63 0.41
N GLY A 239 -14.56 -9.56 1.11
CA GLY A 239 -14.45 -8.18 0.65
C GLY A 239 -13.04 -7.60 0.77
N ALA A 240 -12.74 -6.55 -0.01
CA ALA A 240 -11.39 -5.99 -0.12
C ALA A 240 -10.85 -5.29 1.15
N GLY A 241 -11.73 -4.98 2.09
CA GLY A 241 -11.39 -4.35 3.36
C GLY A 241 -10.92 -5.33 4.44
N LEU A 242 -11.00 -6.64 4.21
CA LEU A 242 -10.67 -7.65 5.21
C LEU A 242 -9.17 -8.00 5.27
N ARG A 243 -8.77 -8.39 6.48
CA ARG A 243 -7.45 -8.89 6.83
C ARG A 243 -7.46 -10.40 7.04
N TRP A 244 -6.28 -11.02 7.04
CA TRP A 244 -6.17 -12.48 7.17
C TRP A 244 -6.58 -13.00 8.55
N ASP A 245 -6.34 -12.27 9.63
CA ASP A 245 -6.78 -12.66 10.98
C ASP A 245 -8.31 -12.81 11.08
N GLU A 246 -9.07 -11.91 10.46
CA GLU A 246 -10.53 -11.97 10.40
C GLU A 246 -11.02 -13.21 9.64
N VAL A 247 -10.44 -13.50 8.47
CA VAL A 247 -10.82 -14.65 7.63
C VAL A 247 -10.39 -15.97 8.28
N LEU A 248 -9.21 -16.01 8.90
CA LEU A 248 -8.72 -17.16 9.67
C LEU A 248 -9.69 -17.51 10.80
N ALA A 249 -10.12 -16.53 11.58
CA ALA A 249 -11.06 -16.74 12.68
C ALA A 249 -12.40 -17.30 12.18
N ALA A 250 -12.99 -16.70 11.14
CA ALA A 250 -14.27 -17.13 10.60
C ALA A 250 -14.24 -18.53 9.97
N ALA A 251 -13.18 -18.86 9.22
CA ALA A 251 -13.04 -20.19 8.61
C ALA A 251 -12.86 -21.29 9.68
N ALA A 252 -12.15 -20.98 10.77
CA ALA A 252 -11.86 -21.92 11.83
C ALA A 252 -13.08 -22.39 12.62
N GLU A 253 -14.14 -21.58 12.71
CA GLU A 253 -15.42 -21.99 13.30
C GLU A 253 -16.03 -23.23 12.60
N HIS A 254 -15.63 -23.47 11.36
CA HIS A 254 -16.06 -24.60 10.54
C HIS A 254 -14.99 -25.68 10.39
N GLY A 255 -13.85 -25.55 11.06
CA GLY A 255 -12.70 -26.44 10.90
C GLY A 255 -12.07 -26.34 9.51
N LEU A 256 -12.15 -25.17 8.88
CA LEU A 256 -11.58 -24.84 7.58
C LEU A 256 -10.45 -23.81 7.73
N ALA A 257 -9.58 -23.74 6.73
CA ALA A 257 -8.37 -22.94 6.74
C ALA A 257 -8.18 -22.19 5.41
N PRO A 258 -8.01 -20.86 5.41
CA PRO A 258 -7.48 -20.13 4.27
C PRO A 258 -5.95 -20.23 4.21
N LEU A 259 -5.37 -20.12 3.02
CA LEU A 259 -3.91 -20.03 2.86
C LEU A 259 -3.43 -18.58 3.03
N CYS A 260 -2.86 -18.27 4.20
CA CYS A 260 -2.36 -16.93 4.55
C CYS A 260 -0.84 -16.87 4.66
N GLY A 261 -0.30 -15.65 4.64
CA GLY A 261 1.11 -15.37 4.91
C GLY A 261 1.46 -15.37 6.42
N SER A 262 2.61 -14.81 6.75
CA SER A 262 3.15 -14.74 8.12
C SER A 262 2.41 -13.78 9.05
N SER A 263 1.81 -12.71 8.50
CA SER A 263 1.10 -11.69 9.27
C SER A 263 -0.41 -11.77 9.05
N GLY A 264 -1.16 -11.84 10.14
CA GLY A 264 -2.63 -11.73 10.12
C GLY A 264 -3.13 -10.34 9.72
N GLN A 265 -2.30 -9.29 9.81
CA GLN A 265 -2.69 -7.90 9.50
C GLN A 265 -2.66 -7.57 8.00
N VAL A 266 -2.14 -8.48 7.17
CA VAL A 266 -2.08 -8.28 5.72
C VAL A 266 -3.48 -8.30 5.13
N GLY A 267 -3.77 -7.36 4.23
CA GLY A 267 -5.06 -7.29 3.54
C GLY A 267 -5.18 -8.40 2.50
N VAL A 268 -6.34 -9.07 2.45
CA VAL A 268 -6.55 -10.29 1.66
C VAL A 268 -6.35 -10.04 0.16
N MET A 269 -6.95 -8.98 -0.40
CA MET A 269 -6.94 -8.78 -1.86
C MET A 269 -5.56 -8.47 -2.42
N GLY A 270 -4.80 -7.59 -1.75
CA GLY A 270 -3.43 -7.29 -2.18
C GLY A 270 -2.52 -8.52 -2.14
N TYR A 271 -2.75 -9.41 -1.16
CA TYR A 271 -2.04 -10.67 -1.04
C TYR A 271 -2.40 -11.65 -2.17
N LEU A 272 -3.70 -11.90 -2.41
CA LEU A 272 -4.15 -12.83 -3.45
C LEU A 272 -3.77 -12.36 -4.86
N THR A 273 -3.93 -11.07 -5.15
CA THR A 273 -3.59 -10.49 -6.46
C THR A 273 -2.08 -10.35 -6.71
N GLY A 274 -1.26 -10.44 -5.65
CA GLY A 274 0.20 -10.58 -5.76
C GLY A 274 0.69 -12.03 -5.86
N GLY A 275 -0.23 -13.00 -5.89
CA GLY A 275 0.05 -14.44 -5.82
C GLY A 275 -0.22 -15.02 -4.44
N GLY A 276 0.37 -14.40 -3.41
CA GLY A 276 0.24 -14.84 -2.02
C GLY A 276 1.07 -16.10 -1.76
N LEU A 277 2.17 -15.95 -1.02
CA LEU A 277 3.04 -17.05 -0.63
C LEU A 277 2.68 -17.52 0.79
N PRO A 278 1.94 -18.63 0.96
CA PRO A 278 1.50 -19.06 2.28
C PRO A 278 2.61 -19.72 3.09
N LEU A 279 2.40 -19.87 4.40
CA LEU A 279 3.37 -20.56 5.26
C LEU A 279 3.51 -22.05 4.94
N ALA A 280 2.45 -22.67 4.40
CA ALA A 280 2.43 -24.05 3.91
C ALA A 280 2.60 -24.15 2.37
N CYS A 281 3.35 -23.22 1.77
CA CYS A 281 3.47 -23.08 0.31
C CYS A 281 4.04 -24.31 -0.41
N ARG A 282 4.94 -25.09 0.22
CA ARG A 282 5.50 -26.29 -0.42
C ARG A 282 4.45 -27.38 -0.62
N THR A 283 3.42 -27.43 0.24
CA THR A 283 2.30 -28.37 0.11
C THR A 283 1.25 -27.86 -0.87
N TYR A 284 0.89 -26.58 -0.74
CA TYR A 284 -0.34 -26.07 -1.36
C TYR A 284 -0.12 -25.13 -2.55
N GLY A 285 1.10 -24.64 -2.79
CA GLY A 285 1.38 -23.68 -3.85
C GLY A 285 1.08 -22.23 -3.43
N PHE A 286 0.67 -21.41 -4.38
CA PHE A 286 0.31 -20.01 -4.11
C PHE A 286 -1.15 -19.92 -3.64
N ALA A 287 -1.48 -18.95 -2.79
CA ALA A 287 -2.86 -18.73 -2.39
C ALA A 287 -3.77 -18.34 -3.58
N ALA A 288 -3.20 -17.74 -4.63
CA ALA A 288 -3.87 -17.44 -5.90
C ALA A 288 -4.43 -18.68 -6.63
N ASP A 289 -3.92 -19.88 -6.34
CA ASP A 289 -4.43 -21.15 -6.90
C ASP A 289 -5.84 -21.46 -6.42
N TYR A 290 -6.18 -20.96 -5.23
CA TYR A 290 -7.42 -21.25 -4.51
C TYR A 290 -8.49 -20.17 -4.77
N VAL A 291 -8.18 -19.14 -5.55
CA VAL A 291 -9.19 -18.15 -5.96
C VAL A 291 -10.11 -18.78 -7.00
N ARG A 292 -11.43 -18.70 -6.77
CA ARG A 292 -12.47 -19.18 -7.70
C ARG A 292 -12.99 -18.07 -8.59
N SER A 293 -13.21 -16.88 -8.02
CA SER A 293 -13.68 -15.71 -8.73
C SER A 293 -13.25 -14.41 -8.05
N LEU A 294 -13.23 -13.33 -8.82
CA LEU A 294 -12.94 -11.98 -8.35
C LEU A 294 -13.98 -11.02 -8.91
N ASP A 295 -14.47 -10.11 -8.07
CA ASP A 295 -15.23 -8.96 -8.52
C ASP A 295 -14.27 -7.77 -8.63
N ILE A 296 -14.20 -7.17 -9.83
CA ILE A 296 -13.22 -6.14 -10.17
C ILE A 296 -13.87 -4.99 -10.93
N VAL A 297 -13.53 -3.76 -10.55
CA VAL A 297 -13.83 -2.55 -11.33
C VAL A 297 -12.61 -2.20 -12.16
N THR A 298 -12.71 -2.26 -13.50
CA THR A 298 -11.59 -1.94 -14.41
C THR A 298 -11.64 -0.47 -14.86
N ALA A 299 -10.74 -0.06 -15.77
CA ALA A 299 -10.50 1.34 -16.11
C ALA A 299 -11.70 2.04 -16.78
N ASP A 300 -12.60 1.28 -17.40
CA ASP A 300 -13.87 1.79 -17.93
C ASP A 300 -14.93 2.03 -16.84
N GLY A 301 -14.61 1.72 -15.58
CA GLY A 301 -15.49 1.89 -14.44
C GLY A 301 -16.65 0.90 -14.40
N LEU A 302 -16.56 -0.24 -15.11
CA LEU A 302 -17.55 -1.32 -15.02
C LEU A 302 -17.11 -2.38 -14.03
N LEU A 303 -18.07 -2.82 -13.19
CA LEU A 303 -17.92 -3.98 -12.32
C LEU A 303 -18.04 -5.27 -13.13
N ARG A 304 -17.05 -6.15 -13.01
CA ARG A 304 -16.99 -7.46 -13.65
C ARG A 304 -16.77 -8.54 -12.59
N THR A 305 -17.40 -9.70 -12.81
CA THR A 305 -17.03 -10.93 -12.11
C THR A 305 -16.17 -11.75 -13.06
N VAL A 306 -14.94 -12.06 -12.65
CA VAL A 306 -13.97 -12.80 -13.46
C VAL A 306 -13.64 -14.14 -12.81
N SER A 307 -13.54 -15.19 -13.62
CA SER A 307 -13.32 -16.57 -13.20
C SER A 307 -12.71 -17.39 -14.36
N PRO A 308 -12.36 -18.68 -14.17
CA PRO A 308 -11.94 -19.53 -15.28
C PRO A 308 -12.97 -19.63 -16.41
N ALA A 309 -14.26 -19.45 -16.10
CA ALA A 309 -15.35 -19.57 -17.06
C ALA A 309 -15.82 -18.21 -17.63
N GLN A 310 -15.42 -17.10 -17.02
CA GLN A 310 -15.89 -15.75 -17.37
C GLN A 310 -14.71 -14.77 -17.37
N GLU A 311 -14.38 -14.21 -18.54
CA GLU A 311 -13.19 -13.38 -18.74
C GLU A 311 -11.89 -14.02 -18.19
N PRO A 312 -11.53 -15.22 -18.68
CA PRO A 312 -10.41 -15.99 -18.13
C PRO A 312 -9.05 -15.26 -18.25
N ASP A 313 -8.88 -14.41 -19.26
CA ASP A 313 -7.66 -13.62 -19.44
C ASP A 313 -7.50 -12.55 -18.35
N LEU A 314 -8.57 -11.81 -18.01
CA LEU A 314 -8.55 -10.86 -16.90
C LEU A 314 -8.41 -11.59 -15.55
N PHE A 315 -9.10 -12.73 -15.39
CA PHE A 315 -8.95 -13.57 -14.20
C PHE A 315 -7.52 -14.09 -14.00
N TRP A 316 -6.82 -14.42 -15.09
CA TRP A 316 -5.40 -14.77 -15.08
C TRP A 316 -4.53 -13.56 -14.73
N ALA A 317 -4.76 -12.42 -15.37
CA ALA A 317 -3.92 -11.23 -15.24
C ALA A 317 -3.95 -10.60 -13.84
N VAL A 318 -5.12 -10.57 -13.20
CA VAL A 318 -5.27 -9.98 -11.85
C VAL A 318 -4.52 -10.79 -10.79
N ARG A 319 -4.39 -12.11 -10.97
CA ARG A 319 -3.65 -13.01 -10.07
C ARG A 319 -2.18 -13.02 -10.45
N GLY A 320 -1.45 -12.01 -9.98
CA GLY A 320 -0.04 -11.75 -10.24
C GLY A 320 0.19 -10.30 -10.66
N GLY A 321 -0.74 -9.73 -11.44
CA GLY A 321 -0.68 -8.34 -11.91
C GLY A 321 -1.13 -7.29 -10.91
N LYS A 322 -1.61 -7.67 -9.72
CA LYS A 322 -2.08 -6.75 -8.66
C LYS A 322 -3.15 -5.77 -9.19
N SER A 323 -3.04 -4.50 -8.81
CA SER A 323 -3.97 -3.43 -9.20
C SER A 323 -3.79 -2.92 -10.64
N ASN A 324 -2.91 -3.52 -11.46
CA ASN A 324 -2.72 -3.09 -12.85
C ASN A 324 -3.99 -3.17 -13.70
N PHE A 325 -4.98 -3.97 -13.33
CA PHE A 325 -6.16 -4.22 -14.18
C PHE A 325 -7.46 -3.68 -13.59
N GLY A 326 -7.40 -3.09 -12.39
CA GLY A 326 -8.58 -2.60 -11.70
C GLY A 326 -8.49 -2.67 -10.19
N VAL A 327 -9.60 -2.31 -9.54
CA VAL A 327 -9.82 -2.47 -8.11
C VAL A 327 -10.65 -3.72 -7.87
N VAL A 328 -10.02 -4.77 -7.32
CA VAL A 328 -10.75 -5.94 -6.81
C VAL A 328 -11.50 -5.52 -5.56
N VAL A 329 -12.82 -5.69 -5.58
CA VAL A 329 -13.70 -5.32 -4.46
C VAL A 329 -14.04 -6.52 -3.58
N ALA A 330 -13.97 -7.74 -4.12
CA ALA A 330 -14.16 -8.98 -3.38
C ALA A 330 -13.66 -10.21 -4.16
N ALA A 331 -13.45 -11.32 -3.46
CA ALA A 331 -13.03 -12.60 -4.01
C ALA A 331 -13.82 -13.76 -3.41
N GLU A 332 -14.05 -14.82 -4.19
CA GLU A 332 -14.38 -16.14 -3.65
C GLU A 332 -13.12 -17.02 -3.65
N ILE A 333 -12.82 -17.65 -2.52
CA ILE A 333 -11.68 -18.56 -2.36
C ILE A 333 -12.12 -19.94 -1.86
N GLU A 334 -11.34 -20.94 -2.20
CA GLU A 334 -11.36 -22.26 -1.59
C GLU A 334 -10.70 -22.25 -0.22
N LEU A 335 -11.30 -22.99 0.71
CA LEU A 335 -10.78 -23.23 2.04
C LEU A 335 -10.42 -24.71 2.18
N LEU A 336 -9.37 -24.97 2.95
CA LEU A 336 -8.84 -26.31 3.17
C LEU A 336 -9.44 -26.93 4.44
N PRO A 337 -9.73 -28.23 4.47
CA PRO A 337 -10.12 -28.94 5.70
C PRO A 337 -8.90 -29.22 6.58
N LEU A 338 -8.19 -28.17 7.01
CA LEU A 338 -6.95 -28.24 7.78
C LEU A 338 -7.15 -27.59 9.15
N ARG A 339 -7.25 -28.41 10.20
CA ARG A 339 -7.52 -27.92 11.57
C ARG A 339 -6.25 -27.72 12.38
N THR A 340 -5.26 -28.56 12.15
CA THR A 340 -4.04 -28.65 12.93
C THR A 340 -2.86 -28.82 12.00
N VAL A 341 -1.72 -28.25 12.38
CA VAL A 341 -0.43 -28.45 11.73
C VAL A 341 0.60 -28.74 12.81
N TYR A 342 1.71 -29.35 12.43
CA TYR A 342 2.90 -29.39 13.28
C TYR A 342 3.77 -28.18 12.94
N GLY A 343 4.05 -27.29 13.88
CA GLY A 343 4.77 -26.06 13.59
C GLY A 343 5.36 -25.39 14.81
N GLY A 344 6.22 -24.41 14.57
CA GLY A 344 6.88 -23.65 15.62
C GLY A 344 8.27 -23.16 15.21
N GLU A 345 9.08 -22.87 16.21
CA GLU A 345 10.36 -22.19 16.08
C GLU A 345 11.46 -22.93 16.85
N LEU A 346 12.67 -22.92 16.29
CA LEU A 346 13.91 -23.27 16.99
C LEU A 346 14.84 -22.05 17.00
N HIS A 347 15.45 -21.72 18.14
CA HIS A 347 16.41 -20.62 18.24
C HIS A 347 17.78 -21.13 18.67
N TYR A 348 18.81 -20.64 17.99
CA TYR A 348 20.20 -20.94 18.29
C TYR A 348 20.96 -19.64 18.53
N PRO A 349 21.91 -19.63 19.48
CA PRO A 349 22.84 -18.52 19.62
C PRO A 349 23.61 -18.31 18.31
N GLY A 350 23.75 -17.07 17.88
CA GLY A 350 24.43 -16.67 16.65
C GLY A 350 25.70 -15.85 16.90
N GLU A 351 26.11 -15.70 18.15
CA GLU A 351 27.23 -14.85 18.56
C GLU A 351 28.60 -15.43 18.18
N ASP A 352 28.72 -16.77 18.10
CA ASP A 352 29.88 -17.47 17.56
C ASP A 352 29.68 -17.76 16.07
N PRO A 353 30.43 -17.12 15.15
CA PRO A 353 30.30 -17.35 13.71
C PRO A 353 30.50 -18.81 13.30
N GLY A 354 31.37 -19.55 13.98
CA GLY A 354 31.61 -20.97 13.67
C GLY A 354 30.38 -21.83 13.97
N HIS A 355 29.73 -21.59 15.11
CA HIS A 355 28.48 -22.25 15.47
C HIS A 355 27.33 -21.83 14.54
N ALA A 356 27.19 -20.53 14.26
CA ALA A 356 26.15 -20.03 13.36
C ALA A 356 26.27 -20.63 11.94
N ALA A 357 27.48 -20.74 11.40
CA ALA A 357 27.75 -21.39 10.12
C ALA A 357 27.40 -22.89 10.14
N HIS A 358 27.76 -23.60 11.21
CA HIS A 358 27.40 -25.01 11.36
C HIS A 358 25.87 -25.21 11.40
N VAL A 359 25.15 -24.36 12.14
CA VAL A 359 23.69 -24.40 12.27
C VAL A 359 23.02 -24.10 10.93
N LEU A 360 23.43 -23.02 10.24
CA LEU A 360 22.88 -22.66 8.93
C LEU A 360 23.19 -23.71 7.86
N GLY A 361 24.43 -24.21 7.80
CA GLY A 361 24.81 -25.28 6.88
C GLY A 361 24.01 -26.58 7.12
N SER A 362 23.77 -26.92 8.39
CA SER A 362 22.93 -28.08 8.74
C SER A 362 21.48 -27.90 8.29
N TYR A 363 20.93 -26.69 8.38
CA TYR A 363 19.61 -26.37 7.81
C TYR A 363 19.59 -26.55 6.29
N LEU A 364 20.60 -26.02 5.57
CA LEU A 364 20.69 -26.14 4.12
C LEU A 364 20.86 -27.59 3.63
N ALA A 365 21.52 -28.44 4.42
CA ALA A 365 21.55 -29.88 4.17
C ALA A 365 20.18 -30.53 4.45
N TRP A 366 19.58 -30.22 5.59
CA TRP A 366 18.30 -30.77 6.03
C TRP A 366 17.17 -30.50 5.03
N VAL A 367 17.06 -29.27 4.49
CA VAL A 367 15.98 -28.90 3.56
C VAL A 367 15.94 -29.75 2.28
N LYS A 368 17.08 -30.30 1.83
CA LYS A 368 17.18 -31.13 0.62
C LYS A 368 16.46 -32.47 0.74
N GLU A 369 16.28 -32.95 1.97
CA GLU A 369 15.69 -34.26 2.28
C GLU A 369 14.23 -34.15 2.74
N GLN A 370 13.67 -32.93 2.78
CA GLN A 370 12.33 -32.71 3.34
C GLN A 370 11.21 -33.01 2.34
N PRO A 371 10.09 -33.60 2.81
CA PRO A 371 8.91 -33.83 1.98
C PRO A 371 8.23 -32.50 1.59
N GLU A 372 7.27 -32.54 0.65
CA GLU A 372 6.51 -31.35 0.22
C GLU A 372 5.62 -30.79 1.33
N GLU A 373 5.20 -31.64 2.26
CA GLU A 373 4.40 -31.31 3.44
C GLU A 373 5.16 -30.41 4.42
N MET A 374 6.50 -30.39 4.37
CA MET A 374 7.36 -29.58 5.23
C MET A 374 7.72 -28.26 4.55
N SER A 375 7.18 -27.16 5.07
CA SER A 375 7.59 -25.80 4.72
C SER A 375 8.46 -25.21 5.82
N SER A 376 9.51 -24.47 5.45
CA SER A 376 10.47 -23.94 6.42
C SER A 376 11.06 -22.59 6.01
N SER A 377 11.59 -21.86 6.98
CA SER A 377 12.52 -20.75 6.76
C SER A 377 13.59 -20.71 7.84
N VAL A 378 14.70 -20.05 7.53
CA VAL A 378 15.73 -19.64 8.49
C VAL A 378 15.84 -18.13 8.47
N THR A 379 16.01 -17.51 9.64
CA THR A 379 16.31 -16.08 9.78
C THR A 379 17.61 -15.90 10.53
N LEU A 380 18.47 -15.05 9.99
CA LEU A 380 19.64 -14.53 10.68
C LEU A 380 19.31 -13.15 11.24
N LEU A 381 19.59 -12.96 12.53
CA LEU A 381 19.28 -11.73 13.27
C LEU A 381 20.52 -11.26 14.02
N ARG A 382 20.83 -9.97 13.95
CA ARG A 382 21.70 -9.27 14.91
C ARG A 382 20.93 -8.10 15.49
N LEU A 383 20.52 -8.21 16.74
CA LEU A 383 19.66 -7.25 17.39
C LEU A 383 20.47 -6.17 18.14
N PRO A 384 20.04 -4.90 18.09
CA PRO A 384 20.71 -3.83 18.84
C PRO A 384 20.57 -4.01 20.35
N ASP A 385 21.51 -3.46 21.11
CA ASP A 385 21.35 -3.29 22.55
C ASP A 385 20.56 -2.00 22.82
N VAL A 386 19.22 -2.12 22.80
CA VAL A 386 18.31 -0.98 23.03
C VAL A 386 17.18 -1.35 24.00
N PRO A 387 16.73 -0.43 24.86
CA PRO A 387 15.70 -0.70 25.88
C PRO A 387 14.34 -1.16 25.34
N GLN A 388 14.03 -0.85 24.07
CA GLN A 388 12.78 -1.22 23.42
C GLN A 388 12.67 -2.73 23.16
N LEU A 389 13.80 -3.46 23.12
CA LEU A 389 13.80 -4.92 23.03
C LEU A 389 13.73 -5.55 24.42
N PRO A 390 13.16 -6.77 24.56
CA PRO A 390 13.28 -7.53 25.81
C PRO A 390 14.74 -7.83 26.13
N GLU A 391 15.09 -7.84 27.42
CA GLU A 391 16.47 -7.96 27.90
C GLU A 391 17.20 -9.19 27.33
N GLU A 392 16.49 -10.31 27.21
CA GLU A 392 17.01 -11.58 26.66
C GLU A 392 17.40 -11.56 25.17
N PHE A 393 17.02 -10.51 24.43
CA PHE A 393 17.31 -10.34 23.00
C PHE A 393 18.29 -9.19 22.71
N ARG A 394 18.58 -8.32 23.68
CA ARG A 394 19.38 -7.11 23.47
C ARG A 394 20.83 -7.44 23.14
N GLY A 395 21.34 -6.87 22.05
CA GLY A 395 22.74 -7.00 21.64
C GLY A 395 23.14 -8.40 21.16
N ARG A 396 22.18 -9.31 21.00
CA ARG A 396 22.43 -10.71 20.66
C ARG A 396 22.24 -11.00 19.18
N SER A 397 22.91 -12.06 18.73
CA SER A 397 22.75 -12.61 17.38
C SER A 397 22.07 -13.97 17.46
N PHE A 398 21.26 -14.30 16.46
CA PHE A 398 20.48 -15.54 16.43
C PHE A 398 20.43 -16.15 15.04
N VAL A 399 20.36 -17.48 15.01
CA VAL A 399 19.83 -18.24 13.88
C VAL A 399 18.50 -18.85 14.31
N GLN A 400 17.41 -18.49 13.63
CA GLN A 400 16.06 -18.93 13.97
C GLN A 400 15.47 -19.78 12.84
N PHE A 401 15.04 -21.00 13.13
CA PHE A 401 14.28 -21.82 12.19
C PHE A 401 12.79 -21.71 12.47
N ARG A 402 11.98 -21.69 11.43
CA ARG A 402 10.52 -21.73 11.49
C ARG A 402 10.01 -22.83 10.57
N VAL A 403 9.08 -23.63 11.06
CA VAL A 403 8.53 -24.76 10.29
C VAL A 403 7.01 -24.83 10.35
N VAL A 404 6.43 -25.30 9.26
CA VAL A 404 5.02 -25.72 9.15
C VAL A 404 4.99 -27.04 8.40
N TYR A 405 4.51 -28.08 9.07
CA TYR A 405 4.30 -29.40 8.52
C TYR A 405 2.81 -29.75 8.51
N THR A 406 2.31 -30.14 7.35
CA THR A 406 0.89 -30.38 7.09
C THR A 406 0.48 -31.85 7.22
N GLY A 407 1.42 -32.74 7.54
CA GLY A 407 1.17 -34.15 7.86
C GLY A 407 0.88 -34.39 9.34
N ASP A 408 1.14 -35.62 9.81
CA ASP A 408 0.89 -35.99 11.21
C ASP A 408 1.98 -35.51 12.19
N GLU A 409 1.60 -35.36 13.46
CA GLU A 409 2.47 -34.86 14.51
C GLU A 409 3.71 -35.73 14.77
N GLU A 410 3.56 -37.06 14.73
CA GLU A 410 4.66 -37.99 15.05
C GLU A 410 5.74 -37.92 13.96
N GLN A 411 5.33 -37.87 12.70
CA GLN A 411 6.24 -37.66 11.58
C GLN A 411 6.86 -36.27 11.60
N GLY A 412 6.07 -35.22 11.89
CA GLY A 412 6.58 -33.85 12.05
C GLY A 412 7.67 -33.76 13.12
N ALA A 413 7.44 -34.39 14.29
CA ALA A 413 8.42 -34.43 15.37
C ALA A 413 9.71 -35.15 14.96
N ARG A 414 9.60 -36.28 14.25
CA ARG A 414 10.75 -37.05 13.73
C ARG A 414 11.57 -36.25 12.72
N LEU A 415 10.92 -35.55 11.79
CA LEU A 415 11.62 -34.71 10.80
C LEU A 415 12.43 -33.58 11.44
N MET A 416 12.04 -33.12 12.63
CA MET A 416 12.75 -32.07 13.38
C MET A 416 13.91 -32.58 14.24
N GLU A 417 14.07 -33.89 14.45
CA GLU A 417 15.13 -34.47 15.29
C GLU A 417 16.55 -34.02 14.89
N PRO A 418 16.92 -33.97 13.59
CA PRO A 418 18.26 -33.52 13.19
C PRO A 418 18.55 -32.07 13.60
N LEU A 419 17.56 -31.18 13.50
CA LEU A 419 17.72 -29.78 13.91
C LEU A 419 17.76 -29.66 15.43
N ARG A 420 16.92 -30.41 16.16
CA ARG A 420 16.96 -30.46 17.63
C ARG A 420 18.29 -30.97 18.18
N ALA A 421 18.93 -31.90 17.48
CA ALA A 421 20.24 -32.45 17.88
C ALA A 421 21.36 -31.39 17.88
N LEU A 422 21.16 -30.25 17.19
CA LEU A 422 22.10 -29.12 17.20
C LEU A 422 22.05 -28.31 18.52
N GLY A 423 21.09 -28.57 19.39
CA GLY A 423 20.99 -27.95 20.72
C GLY A 423 20.42 -26.52 20.72
N PRO A 424 19.18 -26.30 20.28
CA PRO A 424 18.54 -24.97 20.35
C PRO A 424 18.33 -24.53 21.81
N GLU A 425 18.44 -23.23 22.07
CA GLU A 425 18.12 -22.64 23.38
C GLU A 425 16.61 -22.52 23.64
N LYS A 426 15.82 -22.53 22.55
CA LYS A 426 14.35 -22.49 22.59
C LYS A 426 13.78 -23.37 21.48
N ASP A 427 12.81 -24.21 21.86
CA ASP A 427 12.03 -25.06 20.95
C ASP A 427 10.55 -24.91 21.26
N THR A 428 9.76 -24.46 20.28
CA THR A 428 8.29 -24.37 20.36
C THR A 428 7.58 -25.30 19.40
N CYS A 429 8.31 -26.16 18.67
CA CYS A 429 7.76 -27.02 17.62
C CYS A 429 6.86 -28.11 18.22
N GLY A 430 5.59 -28.11 17.83
CA GLY A 430 4.60 -29.10 18.27
C GLY A 430 3.34 -29.05 17.41
N ALA A 431 2.36 -29.92 17.73
CA ALA A 431 1.03 -29.78 17.15
C ALA A 431 0.37 -28.48 17.62
N MET A 432 -0.19 -27.73 16.67
CA MET A 432 -0.88 -26.47 16.95
C MET A 432 -2.14 -26.32 16.08
N PRO A 433 -3.17 -25.62 16.58
CA PRO A 433 -4.32 -25.22 15.76
C PRO A 433 -3.87 -24.34 14.59
N TYR A 434 -4.44 -24.55 13.41
CA TYR A 434 -4.14 -23.72 12.22
C TYR A 434 -4.47 -22.24 12.46
N THR A 435 -5.42 -21.93 13.33
CA THR A 435 -5.75 -20.54 13.73
C THR A 435 -4.58 -19.78 14.33
N GLN A 436 -3.57 -20.47 14.85
CA GLN A 436 -2.38 -19.86 15.46
C GLN A 436 -1.20 -19.81 14.49
N ILE A 437 -1.36 -20.15 13.21
CA ILE A 437 -0.24 -20.30 12.27
C ILE A 437 0.61 -19.02 12.11
N THR A 438 0.00 -17.83 12.23
CA THR A 438 0.72 -16.54 12.17
C THR A 438 1.59 -16.29 13.39
N GLU A 439 1.33 -16.98 14.50
CA GLU A 439 2.11 -16.87 15.73
C GLU A 439 3.51 -17.51 15.60
N ILE A 440 3.78 -18.27 14.53
CA ILE A 440 5.12 -18.81 14.20
C ILE A 440 6.09 -17.72 13.74
N TYR A 441 5.58 -16.60 13.24
CA TYR A 441 6.41 -15.52 12.69
C TYR A 441 6.39 -14.25 13.55
N GLN A 442 5.35 -14.05 14.38
CA GLN A 442 5.21 -12.90 15.28
C GLN A 442 5.45 -11.55 14.57
N ASP A 443 4.95 -11.41 13.35
CA ASP A 443 5.15 -10.18 12.58
C ASP A 443 4.55 -8.95 13.29
N PRO A 444 5.17 -7.76 13.16
CA PRO A 444 4.68 -6.53 13.79
C PRO A 444 3.22 -6.23 13.42
N LYS A 445 2.38 -6.11 14.44
CA LYS A 445 0.95 -5.82 14.28
C LYS A 445 0.68 -4.32 14.04
N ASN A 446 1.63 -3.46 14.39
CA ASN A 446 1.54 -2.00 14.22
C ASN A 446 2.28 -1.53 12.96
N PRO A 447 1.93 -0.35 12.40
CA PRO A 447 2.67 0.26 11.30
C PRO A 447 4.17 0.45 11.60
N VAL A 448 5.00 0.34 10.58
CA VAL A 448 6.46 0.31 10.70
C VAL A 448 7.17 1.21 9.70
N MET A 449 8.32 1.74 10.13
CA MET A 449 9.28 2.48 9.31
C MET A 449 10.43 1.55 8.91
N VAL A 450 10.21 0.73 7.87
CA VAL A 450 11.19 -0.25 7.38
C VAL A 450 11.36 -0.15 5.86
N HIS A 451 12.56 -0.47 5.39
CA HIS A 451 12.82 -0.83 4.01
C HIS A 451 12.77 -2.34 3.87
N LEU A 452 12.01 -2.80 2.88
CA LEU A 452 11.90 -4.21 2.54
C LEU A 452 12.74 -4.47 1.28
N ARG A 453 13.45 -5.60 1.26
CA ARG A 453 14.16 -6.13 0.10
C ARG A 453 13.80 -7.59 -0.10
N SER A 454 13.88 -8.07 -1.33
CA SER A 454 13.73 -9.47 -1.66
C SER A 454 14.61 -9.89 -2.83
N ALA A 455 14.87 -11.18 -2.94
CA ALA A 455 15.44 -11.83 -4.11
C ALA A 455 15.00 -13.29 -4.17
N LEU A 456 15.07 -13.89 -5.36
CA LEU A 456 14.94 -15.33 -5.53
C LEU A 456 16.31 -15.94 -5.76
N LEU A 457 16.69 -16.91 -4.94
CA LEU A 457 18.03 -17.49 -4.96
C LEU A 457 18.00 -18.94 -5.46
N HIS A 458 19.08 -19.33 -6.12
CA HIS A 458 19.45 -20.73 -6.36
C HIS A 458 19.84 -21.44 -5.06
N GLU A 459 20.20 -22.72 -5.14
CA GLU A 459 20.76 -23.43 -4.00
C GLU A 459 22.04 -22.74 -3.50
N LEU A 460 22.20 -22.70 -2.18
CA LEU A 460 23.32 -22.04 -1.50
C LEU A 460 24.39 -23.07 -1.12
N ASP A 461 25.65 -22.69 -1.28
CA ASP A 461 26.83 -23.48 -0.94
C ASP A 461 27.50 -22.93 0.34
N ASP A 462 28.63 -23.53 0.73
CA ASP A 462 29.35 -23.14 1.96
C ASP A 462 29.84 -21.69 1.92
N GLU A 463 30.20 -21.18 0.73
CA GLU A 463 30.59 -19.76 0.58
C GLU A 463 29.41 -18.84 0.89
N ALA A 464 28.19 -19.15 0.42
CA ALA A 464 27.00 -18.38 0.79
C ALA A 464 26.72 -18.40 2.30
N VAL A 465 26.99 -19.51 2.98
CA VAL A 465 26.86 -19.63 4.44
C VAL A 465 27.80 -18.66 5.15
N GLU A 466 29.07 -18.63 4.76
CA GLU A 466 30.07 -17.70 5.31
C GLU A 466 29.65 -16.23 5.10
N GLU A 467 29.19 -15.90 3.89
CA GLU A 467 28.70 -14.56 3.53
C GLU A 467 27.52 -14.16 4.44
N LEU A 468 26.50 -15.01 4.58
CA LEU A 468 25.32 -14.76 5.39
C LEU A 468 25.63 -14.59 6.88
N VAL A 469 26.46 -15.48 7.43
CA VAL A 469 26.84 -15.46 8.85
C VAL A 469 27.63 -14.22 9.20
N SER A 470 28.44 -13.70 8.27
CA SER A 470 29.22 -12.48 8.50
C SER A 470 28.35 -11.26 8.85
N PHE A 471 27.09 -11.19 8.40
CA PHE A 471 26.17 -10.10 8.74
C PHE A 471 25.68 -10.13 10.19
N ILE A 472 25.78 -11.28 10.86
CA ILE A 472 25.40 -11.41 12.27
C ILE A 472 26.59 -11.57 13.21
N ASP A 473 27.81 -11.50 12.69
CA ASP A 473 29.04 -11.57 13.50
C ASP A 473 29.16 -10.31 14.38
N PRO A 474 29.17 -10.44 15.72
CA PRO A 474 29.26 -9.29 16.61
C PRO A 474 30.59 -8.53 16.52
N SER A 475 31.65 -9.15 15.98
CA SER A 475 32.96 -8.52 15.77
C SER A 475 32.99 -7.57 14.57
N THR A 476 32.00 -7.64 13.68
CA THR A 476 31.93 -6.76 12.51
C THR A 476 31.48 -5.34 12.93
N PRO A 477 32.19 -4.29 12.48
CA PRO A 477 31.88 -2.90 12.85
C PRO A 477 30.63 -2.35 12.16
N GLU A 478 30.24 -2.93 11.02
CA GLU A 478 29.01 -2.62 10.31
C GLU A 478 27.83 -3.08 11.18
N GLY A 479 26.81 -2.22 11.31
CA GLY A 479 25.88 -2.25 12.43
C GLY A 479 24.95 -3.47 12.55
N THR A 480 23.73 -3.23 13.01
CA THR A 480 22.77 -4.31 13.27
C THR A 480 22.04 -4.72 11.99
N PHE A 481 21.86 -6.03 11.81
CA PHE A 481 21.16 -6.63 10.67
C PHE A 481 19.92 -7.36 11.19
N PRO A 482 18.80 -6.66 11.40
CA PRO A 482 17.56 -7.32 11.77
C PRO A 482 16.94 -8.00 10.54
N GLY A 483 17.02 -9.32 10.48
CA GLY A 483 16.06 -10.14 9.74
C GLY A 483 16.42 -10.38 8.29
N ILE A 484 17.44 -11.19 8.06
CA ILE A 484 17.73 -11.82 6.77
C ILE A 484 17.05 -13.20 6.78
N GLU A 485 15.89 -13.31 6.13
CA GLU A 485 15.13 -14.56 6.04
C GLU A 485 15.39 -15.26 4.72
N LEU A 486 15.70 -16.56 4.78
CA LEU A 486 15.66 -17.48 3.65
C LEU A 486 14.47 -18.42 3.83
N ARG A 487 13.46 -18.26 2.99
CA ARG A 487 12.32 -19.17 2.93
C ARG A 487 12.56 -20.25 1.89
N HIS A 488 12.43 -21.51 2.32
CA HIS A 488 12.57 -22.67 1.45
C HIS A 488 11.38 -22.79 0.49
N LEU A 489 11.66 -22.80 -0.81
CA LEU A 489 10.66 -22.94 -1.87
C LEU A 489 10.61 -24.39 -2.39
N GLY A 490 10.02 -24.59 -3.57
CA GLY A 490 9.84 -25.90 -4.19
C GLY A 490 8.50 -26.55 -3.91
N GLY A 491 8.44 -27.89 -4.05
CA GLY A 491 7.21 -28.67 -3.95
C GLY A 491 6.14 -28.18 -4.91
N ALA A 492 4.94 -27.94 -4.38
CA ALA A 492 3.79 -27.45 -5.13
C ALA A 492 4.06 -26.17 -5.95
N LEU A 493 4.94 -25.28 -5.48
CA LEU A 493 5.30 -24.04 -6.18
C LEU A 493 5.99 -24.27 -7.52
N ASN A 494 6.59 -25.45 -7.74
CA ASN A 494 7.27 -25.79 -8.99
C ASN A 494 6.37 -26.55 -9.98
N ARG A 495 5.11 -26.83 -9.59
CA ARG A 495 4.13 -27.47 -10.47
C ARG A 495 3.31 -26.41 -11.20
N PRO A 496 2.79 -26.71 -12.40
CA PRO A 496 1.78 -25.86 -13.01
C PRO A 496 0.59 -25.68 -12.05
N PRO A 497 0.14 -24.43 -11.83
CA PRO A 497 -0.98 -24.17 -10.93
C PRO A 497 -2.27 -24.81 -11.45
N GLY A 498 -3.10 -25.31 -10.53
CA GLY A 498 -4.41 -25.88 -10.87
C GLY A 498 -5.34 -24.87 -11.56
N ARG A 499 -5.16 -23.58 -11.26
CA ARG A 499 -5.80 -22.46 -11.94
C ARG A 499 -4.75 -21.47 -12.41
N SER A 500 -4.37 -21.54 -13.69
CA SER A 500 -3.36 -20.68 -14.31
C SER A 500 -3.42 -19.22 -13.84
N HIS A 501 -2.28 -18.67 -13.43
CA HIS A 501 -2.11 -17.28 -12.97
C HIS A 501 -0.70 -16.79 -13.37
N ALA A 502 -0.40 -15.51 -13.19
CA ALA A 502 0.83 -14.88 -13.70
C ALA A 502 2.01 -14.89 -12.70
N VAL A 503 2.07 -15.86 -11.79
CA VAL A 503 3.05 -15.89 -10.69
C VAL A 503 3.86 -17.17 -10.78
N SER A 504 5.17 -17.05 -10.61
CA SER A 504 6.10 -18.18 -10.69
C SER A 504 7.32 -17.92 -9.80
N THR A 505 7.81 -18.97 -9.15
CA THR A 505 9.13 -18.95 -8.48
C THR A 505 10.28 -19.04 -9.48
N GLN A 506 9.98 -19.34 -10.76
CA GLN A 506 10.96 -19.59 -11.82
C GLN A 506 12.00 -20.66 -11.43
N GLY A 507 11.60 -21.62 -10.59
CA GLY A 507 12.45 -22.72 -10.13
C GLY A 507 13.47 -22.33 -9.05
N ALA A 508 13.34 -21.16 -8.42
CA ALA A 508 14.20 -20.75 -7.32
C ALA A 508 14.09 -21.70 -6.11
N ALA A 509 15.21 -21.92 -5.43
CA ALA A 509 15.29 -22.78 -4.24
C ALA A 509 14.90 -22.02 -2.97
N PHE A 510 15.24 -20.74 -2.89
CA PHE A 510 14.95 -19.89 -1.73
C PHE A 510 14.36 -18.54 -2.15
N HIS A 511 13.47 -18.02 -1.32
CA HIS A 511 13.10 -16.61 -1.32
C HIS A 511 13.83 -15.90 -0.18
N LEU A 512 14.73 -15.00 -0.54
CA LEU A 512 15.38 -14.08 0.39
C LEU A 512 14.44 -12.93 0.66
N TRP A 513 14.20 -12.63 1.94
CA TRP A 513 13.44 -11.47 2.39
C TRP A 513 14.17 -10.76 3.51
N MET A 514 14.23 -9.43 3.44
CA MET A 514 14.89 -8.62 4.44
C MET A 514 14.02 -7.46 4.91
N ARG A 515 14.12 -7.14 6.20
CA ARG A 515 13.41 -6.03 6.83
C ARG A 515 14.37 -5.13 7.60
N MET A 516 14.83 -4.07 6.95
CA MET A 516 15.75 -3.12 7.58
C MET A 516 15.01 -1.91 8.15
N PRO A 517 15.23 -1.48 9.40
CA PRO A 517 14.75 -0.22 9.92
C PRO A 517 15.14 0.95 9.00
N ALA A 518 14.24 1.89 8.74
CA ALA A 518 14.62 3.11 8.05
C ALA A 518 15.51 3.98 8.97
N PRO A 519 16.60 4.59 8.46
CA PRO A 519 17.02 4.71 7.06
C PRO A 519 18.08 3.67 6.61
N ALA A 520 18.23 2.50 7.26
CA ALA A 520 19.27 1.50 7.02
C ALA A 520 19.18 0.73 5.69
N ARG A 521 18.83 1.43 4.61
CA ARG A 521 18.65 0.89 3.25
C ARG A 521 19.93 0.24 2.68
N ARG A 522 21.10 0.79 3.00
CA ARG A 522 22.40 0.35 2.46
C ARG A 522 22.78 -1.07 2.88
N ALA A 523 22.47 -1.44 4.12
CA ALA A 523 22.72 -2.78 4.65
C ALA A 523 22.03 -3.87 3.81
N ALA A 524 20.79 -3.60 3.39
CA ALA A 524 20.04 -4.53 2.55
C ALA A 524 20.61 -4.64 1.12
N ASP A 525 21.14 -3.53 0.57
CA ASP A 525 21.79 -3.54 -0.75
C ASP A 525 23.11 -4.31 -0.74
N GLU A 526 23.85 -4.22 0.36
CA GLU A 526 25.09 -4.98 0.54
C GLU A 526 24.84 -6.49 0.57
N VAL A 527 23.81 -6.94 1.29
CA VAL A 527 23.40 -8.36 1.30
C VAL A 527 23.08 -8.83 -0.12
N LEU A 528 22.33 -8.03 -0.90
CA LEU A 528 22.00 -8.38 -2.29
C LEU A 528 23.24 -8.44 -3.19
N GLU A 529 24.20 -7.53 -3.03
CA GLU A 529 25.43 -7.54 -3.84
C GLU A 529 26.33 -8.73 -3.48
N ARG A 530 26.51 -9.02 -2.18
CA ARG A 530 27.32 -10.16 -1.72
C ARG A 530 26.70 -11.50 -2.12
N LEU A 531 25.37 -11.58 -2.18
CA LEU A 531 24.64 -12.77 -2.64
C LEU A 531 24.37 -12.81 -4.15
N ARG A 532 24.88 -11.86 -4.94
CA ARG A 532 24.60 -11.76 -6.38
C ARG A 532 24.95 -13.01 -7.19
N ARG A 533 25.90 -13.83 -6.71
CA ARG A 533 26.26 -15.12 -7.34
C ARG A 533 25.12 -16.13 -7.32
N TRP A 534 24.27 -16.11 -6.27
CA TRP A 534 23.16 -17.05 -6.11
C TRP A 534 21.81 -16.44 -6.51
N ASP A 535 21.76 -15.14 -6.81
CA ASP A 535 20.56 -14.47 -7.33
C ASP A 535 20.17 -15.03 -8.71
N THR A 536 18.93 -15.50 -8.83
CA THR A 536 18.34 -15.96 -10.09
C THR A 536 18.04 -14.80 -11.05
N GLY A 537 18.02 -13.57 -10.54
CA GLY A 537 17.56 -12.37 -11.23
C GLY A 537 16.04 -12.24 -11.30
N ALA A 538 15.29 -13.24 -10.84
CA ALA A 538 13.84 -13.24 -10.77
C ALA A 538 13.33 -12.63 -9.45
N MET A 539 12.07 -12.20 -9.46
CA MET A 539 11.37 -11.71 -8.27
C MET A 539 9.98 -12.32 -8.16
N LEU A 540 9.34 -12.16 -7.00
CA LEU A 540 7.92 -12.47 -6.83
C LEU A 540 7.10 -11.17 -6.89
N PRO A 541 5.99 -11.11 -7.65
CA PRO A 541 5.15 -9.92 -7.71
C PRO A 541 4.73 -9.45 -6.31
N GLY A 542 4.28 -10.36 -5.45
CA GLY A 542 3.89 -10.07 -4.06
C GLY A 542 5.00 -9.51 -3.15
N PHE A 543 6.27 -9.58 -3.57
CA PHE A 543 7.44 -9.11 -2.82
C PHE A 543 8.26 -8.04 -3.56
N LEU A 544 7.63 -7.33 -4.50
CA LEU A 544 8.14 -6.06 -5.00
C LEU A 544 7.83 -4.94 -4.00
N PHE A 545 8.78 -4.05 -3.76
CA PHE A 545 8.64 -2.92 -2.83
C PHE A 545 8.96 -1.58 -3.53
N ASP A 546 8.98 -0.49 -2.77
CA ASP A 546 9.18 0.89 -3.24
C ASP A 546 10.34 1.07 -4.26
N HIS A 547 11.49 0.49 -3.95
CA HIS A 547 12.69 0.53 -4.78
C HIS A 547 12.63 -0.33 -6.05
N ASP A 548 11.63 -1.20 -6.20
CA ASP A 548 11.41 -2.07 -7.36
C ASP A 548 10.41 -1.49 -8.38
N SER A 549 9.99 -0.23 -8.20
CA SER A 549 8.95 0.41 -9.00
C SER A 549 9.33 0.70 -10.46
N ALA A 550 10.62 0.67 -10.78
CA ALA A 550 11.09 0.89 -12.15
C ALA A 550 10.69 -0.29 -13.08
N PRO A 551 10.18 -0.03 -14.30
CA PRO A 551 9.59 -1.08 -15.16
C PRO A 551 10.51 -2.28 -15.43
N GLU A 552 11.82 -2.05 -15.57
CA GLU A 552 12.80 -3.10 -15.78
C GLU A 552 13.00 -4.01 -14.56
N ARG A 553 12.75 -3.50 -13.34
CA ARG A 553 12.76 -4.30 -12.11
C ARG A 553 11.43 -5.03 -11.95
N VAL A 554 10.30 -4.36 -12.21
CA VAL A 554 8.97 -5.00 -12.22
C VAL A 554 8.93 -6.20 -13.18
N ARG A 555 9.54 -6.08 -14.37
CA ARG A 555 9.59 -7.17 -15.37
C ARG A 555 10.26 -8.44 -14.85
N ARG A 556 11.20 -8.35 -13.90
CA ARG A 556 11.87 -9.52 -13.28
C ARG A 556 10.92 -10.41 -12.50
N ALA A 557 9.75 -9.90 -12.13
CA ALA A 557 8.74 -10.66 -11.41
C ALA A 557 8.01 -11.71 -12.28
N TYR A 558 8.23 -11.69 -13.59
CA TYR A 558 7.51 -12.49 -14.57
C TYR A 558 8.46 -13.17 -15.54
N THR A 559 8.00 -14.29 -16.12
CA THR A 559 8.65 -14.81 -17.32
C THR A 559 8.44 -13.83 -18.48
N GLU A 560 9.30 -13.86 -19.50
CA GLU A 560 9.16 -12.98 -20.66
C GLU A 560 7.80 -13.17 -21.38
N ALA A 561 7.30 -14.40 -21.45
CA ALA A 561 6.02 -14.70 -22.07
C ALA A 561 4.86 -14.12 -21.25
N ASP A 562 4.88 -14.29 -19.93
CA ASP A 562 3.83 -13.78 -19.05
C ASP A 562 3.83 -12.25 -19.01
N TYR A 563 5.01 -11.61 -18.97
CA TYR A 563 5.11 -10.14 -19.02
C TYR A 563 4.50 -9.57 -20.31
N ARG A 564 4.82 -10.17 -21.47
CA ARG A 564 4.22 -9.75 -22.76
C ARG A 564 2.71 -9.91 -22.76
N ARG A 565 2.20 -11.03 -22.21
CA ARG A 565 0.76 -11.26 -22.09
C ARG A 565 0.10 -10.24 -21.17
N LEU A 566 0.69 -9.95 -20.00
CA LEU A 566 0.20 -8.91 -19.08
C LEU A 566 0.19 -7.53 -19.74
N ALA A 567 1.24 -7.15 -20.47
CA ALA A 567 1.32 -5.87 -21.16
C ALA A 567 0.30 -5.76 -22.31
N ALA A 568 0.04 -6.85 -23.03
CA ALA A 568 -1.00 -6.91 -24.06
C ALA A 568 -2.40 -6.75 -23.44
N LEU A 569 -2.71 -7.47 -22.37
CA LEU A 569 -3.97 -7.35 -21.64
C LEU A 569 -4.13 -5.97 -21.00
N LYS A 570 -3.03 -5.36 -20.53
CA LYS A 570 -3.06 -3.99 -20.01
C LYS A 570 -3.50 -3.01 -21.11
N ALA A 571 -3.03 -3.20 -22.34
CA ALA A 571 -3.42 -2.38 -23.49
C ALA A 571 -4.87 -2.60 -23.97
N GLU A 572 -5.55 -3.64 -23.47
CA GLU A 572 -6.97 -3.91 -23.71
C GLU A 572 -7.83 -3.33 -22.57
N TYR A 573 -7.49 -3.65 -21.31
CA TYR A 573 -8.31 -3.32 -20.14
C TYR A 573 -8.02 -1.94 -19.52
N ASP A 574 -6.85 -1.35 -19.79
CA ASP A 574 -6.44 -0.03 -19.29
C ASP A 574 -5.50 0.69 -20.29
N PRO A 575 -6.01 1.01 -21.50
CA PRO A 575 -5.20 1.63 -22.57
C PRO A 575 -4.66 3.02 -22.20
N ASP A 576 -5.37 3.75 -21.33
CA ASP A 576 -4.99 5.09 -20.86
C ASP A 576 -4.04 5.05 -19.64
N HIS A 577 -3.64 3.85 -19.22
CA HIS A 577 -2.69 3.63 -18.14
C HIS A 577 -3.13 4.27 -16.81
N LEU A 578 -4.44 4.21 -16.51
CA LEU A 578 -5.07 4.79 -15.34
C LEU A 578 -4.53 4.17 -14.03
N PHE A 579 -4.39 2.85 -14.01
CA PHE A 579 -3.88 2.11 -12.86
C PHE A 579 -2.36 1.98 -12.90
N ARG A 580 -1.68 3.08 -12.55
CA ARG A 580 -0.21 3.19 -12.56
C ARG A 580 0.43 3.52 -11.20
N VAL A 581 -0.37 3.68 -10.14
CA VAL A 581 0.13 3.87 -8.77
C VAL A 581 0.33 2.49 -8.12
N ASN A 582 1.26 1.73 -8.68
CA ASN A 582 1.63 0.38 -8.28
C ASN A 582 3.00 0.00 -8.88
N HIS A 583 3.41 -1.26 -8.74
CA HIS A 583 4.45 -1.86 -9.60
C HIS A 583 3.89 -2.03 -11.01
N THR A 584 4.03 -0.96 -11.80
CA THR A 584 3.26 -0.78 -13.03
C THR A 584 3.79 -1.64 -14.17
N ILE A 585 2.85 -2.21 -14.92
CA ILE A 585 3.08 -2.87 -16.20
C ILE A 585 2.54 -1.91 -17.26
N PRO A 586 3.40 -1.27 -18.07
CA PRO A 586 2.94 -0.39 -19.14
C PRO A 586 2.17 -1.17 -20.22
N PRO A 587 1.09 -0.61 -20.80
CA PRO A 587 0.45 -1.18 -21.96
C PRO A 587 1.45 -1.19 -23.14
N VAL A 588 1.38 -2.24 -23.97
CA VAL A 588 2.17 -2.27 -25.21
C VAL A 588 1.83 -1.06 -26.10
N SER A 589 2.87 -0.47 -26.71
CA SER A 589 2.69 0.66 -27.61
C SER A 589 2.04 0.23 -28.93
N ASN A 590 1.22 1.08 -29.56
CA ASN A 590 0.56 0.77 -30.84
C ASN A 590 1.53 0.38 -31.97
N GLY A 591 2.83 0.74 -31.88
CA GLY A 591 3.86 0.36 -32.84
C GLY A 591 4.32 -1.11 -32.74
N GLU A 592 4.10 -1.78 -31.61
CA GLU A 592 4.51 -3.17 -31.40
C GLU A 592 3.40 -4.18 -31.70
N ARG A 593 2.12 -3.75 -31.71
CA ARG A 593 0.96 -4.59 -32.09
C ARG A 593 1.00 -5.11 -33.54
N THR A 594 1.82 -4.51 -34.40
CA THR A 594 1.94 -4.89 -35.83
C THR A 594 3.09 -5.85 -36.13
N ARG A 595 3.84 -6.30 -35.11
CA ARG A 595 5.00 -7.21 -35.29
C ARG A 595 4.89 -8.55 -34.55
N SER A 596 3.71 -8.95 -34.08
CA SER A 596 3.47 -10.31 -33.54
C SER A 596 2.84 -11.24 -34.57
#